data_AF-A0A7W7LIE1-F1
#
_entry.id   AF-A0A7W7LIE1-F1
#
_cell.length_a   1.000
_cell.length_b   1.000
_cell.length_c   1.000
_cell.angle_alpha   90.00
_cell.angle_beta   90.00
_cell.angle_gamma   90.00
#
_symmetry.space_group_name_H-M   'P 1'
#
loop_
_entity.id
_entity.type
_entity.pdbx_description
1 polymer ?
#
loop_
_entity_poly.entity_id
_entity_poly.type
_entity_poly.pdbx_seq_one_letter_code
_entity_poly.pdbx_strand_id
1 'polypeptide(L)'
;MQPPTRAWLYNVDLARPKRTPTLAQEWALDRAMAARSTCPECRRRYFFCLPLRTQGRCDPCDKGYEPSPDTYVASTAPAIHRLAA
;
A
#
# COMPACT_ATOMS: atom_id res chain seq x y z
N MET A 1 37.76 3.88 -5.39
CA MET A 1 36.38 4.07 -4.89
C MET A 1 36.06 5.55 -4.95
N GLN A 2 35.22 5.97 -5.89
CA GLN A 2 34.77 7.36 -5.99
C GLN A 2 33.77 7.63 -4.86
N PRO A 3 33.97 8.64 -3.99
CA PRO A 3 32.96 9.00 -3.00
C PRO A 3 31.71 9.53 -3.71
N PRO A 4 30.50 9.24 -3.21
CA PRO A 4 29.26 9.68 -3.85
C PRO A 4 29.24 11.22 -3.92
N THR A 5 29.02 11.72 -5.14
CA THR A 5 28.95 13.14 -5.48
C THR A 5 27.71 13.76 -4.82
N ARG A 6 27.87 14.28 -3.61
CA ARG A 6 26.91 15.13 -2.87
C ARG A 6 25.47 14.57 -2.75
N ALA A 7 25.25 13.66 -1.80
CA ALA A 7 23.94 13.48 -1.20
C ALA A 7 23.89 14.33 0.08
N TRP A 8 23.15 15.45 0.07
CA TRP A 8 22.87 16.18 1.30
C TRP A 8 21.88 15.36 2.13
N LEU A 9 22.38 14.65 3.13
CA LEU A 9 21.51 14.02 4.13
C LEU A 9 20.88 15.13 4.98
N TYR A 10 19.56 15.10 5.15
CA TYR A 10 18.88 15.99 6.08
C TYR A 10 19.38 15.71 7.50
N ASN A 11 19.68 16.76 8.27
CA ASN A 11 20.06 16.60 9.67
C ASN A 11 18.82 16.22 10.50
N VAL A 12 18.86 15.03 11.10
CA VAL A 12 17.78 14.48 11.94
C VAL A 12 17.52 15.33 13.18
N ASP A 13 18.53 16.01 13.71
CA ASP A 13 18.41 16.88 14.90
C ASP A 13 17.49 18.09 14.64
N LEU A 14 17.33 18.47 13.37
CA LEU A 14 16.44 19.56 12.96
C LEU A 14 15.03 19.08 12.59
N ALA A 15 14.76 17.78 12.70
CA ALA A 15 13.46 17.23 12.37
C ALA A 15 12.39 17.75 13.32
N ARG A 16 11.31 18.30 12.76
CA ARG A 16 10.12 18.68 13.52
C ARG A 16 9.22 17.46 13.74
N PRO A 17 8.40 17.43 14.81
CA PRO A 17 7.41 16.38 15.00
C PRO A 17 6.50 16.22 13.77
N LYS A 18 6.22 14.97 13.39
CA LYS A 18 5.24 14.66 12.35
C LYS A 18 3.85 15.11 12.82
N ARG A 19 3.08 15.73 11.93
CA ARG A 19 1.67 16.06 12.20
C ARG A 19 0.86 14.77 12.37
N THR A 20 0.01 14.72 13.39
CA THR A 20 -0.97 13.64 13.54
C THR A 20 -2.07 13.81 12.50
N PRO A 21 -2.31 12.81 11.64
CA PRO A 21 -3.40 12.88 10.68
C PRO A 21 -4.75 12.85 11.39
N THR A 22 -5.76 13.48 10.80
CA THR A 22 -7.15 13.30 11.24
C THR A 22 -7.70 11.97 10.71
N LEU A 23 -8.76 11.44 11.33
CA LEU A 23 -9.43 10.23 10.84
C LEU A 23 -9.86 10.34 9.37
N ALA A 24 -10.31 11.53 8.94
CA ALA A 24 -10.66 11.79 7.54
C ALA A 24 -9.44 11.69 6.60
N GLN A 25 -8.26 12.13 7.05
CA GLN A 25 -7.03 12.02 6.29
C GLN A 25 -6.54 10.57 6.21
N GLU A 26 -6.63 9.83 7.31
CA GLU A 26 -6.31 8.39 7.33
C GLU A 26 -7.21 7.61 6.37
N TRP A 27 -8.51 7.91 6.36
CA TRP A 27 -9.45 7.29 5.44
C TRP A 27 -9.19 7.65 3.98
N ALA A 28 -8.86 8.91 3.71
CA ALA A 28 -8.48 9.34 2.36
C ALA A 28 -7.20 8.61 1.89
N LEU A 29 -6.22 8.42 2.78
CA LEU A 29 -5.01 7.69 2.50
C LEU A 29 -5.30 6.20 2.25
N ASP A 30 -6.13 5.56 3.07
CA ASP A 30 -6.54 4.17 2.85
C ASP A 30 -7.22 3.99 1.50
N ARG A 31 -8.14 4.88 1.12
CA ARG A 31 -8.80 4.87 -0.20
C ARG A 31 -7.80 5.05 -1.34
N ALA A 32 -6.85 5.97 -1.20
CA ALA A 32 -5.80 6.18 -2.19
C ALA A 32 -4.92 4.93 -2.33
N MET A 33 -4.56 4.29 -1.22
CA MET A 33 -3.80 3.03 -1.23
C MET A 33 -4.61 1.88 -1.80
N ALA A 34 -5.90 1.77 -1.48
CA ALA A 34 -6.80 0.77 -2.05
C ALA A 34 -6.87 0.91 -3.58
N ALA A 35 -7.00 2.13 -4.12
CA ALA A 35 -6.99 2.35 -5.57
C ALA A 35 -5.67 1.92 -6.24
N ARG A 36 -4.53 2.09 -5.56
CA ARG A 36 -3.20 1.70 -6.08
C ARG A 36 -2.89 0.21 -5.94
N SER A 37 -3.56 -0.49 -5.03
CA SER A 37 -3.28 -1.90 -4.69
C SER A 37 -4.39 -2.86 -5.12
N THR A 38 -5.52 -2.36 -5.62
CA THR A 38 -6.64 -3.20 -6.07
C THR A 38 -6.55 -3.44 -7.58
N CYS A 39 -6.57 -4.70 -8.00
CA CYS A 39 -6.61 -5.03 -9.42
C CYS A 39 -8.00 -4.70 -9.99
N PRO A 40 -8.10 -3.96 -11.11
CA PRO A 40 -9.40 -3.62 -11.70
C PRO A 40 -10.14 -4.82 -12.31
N GLU A 41 -9.45 -5.93 -12.62
CA GLU A 41 -10.08 -7.14 -13.15
C GLU A 41 -10.55 -8.11 -12.07
N CYS A 42 -9.61 -8.64 -11.27
CA CYS A 42 -9.95 -9.65 -10.27
C CYS A 42 -10.41 -9.04 -8.93
N ARG A 43 -10.36 -7.71 -8.77
CA ARG A 43 -10.79 -6.97 -7.57
C ARG A 43 -10.11 -7.36 -6.25
N ARG A 44 -9.02 -8.14 -6.31
CA ARG A 44 -8.17 -8.45 -5.15
C ARG A 44 -7.31 -7.23 -4.77
N ARG A 45 -7.23 -6.92 -3.47
CA ARG A 45 -6.37 -5.88 -2.89
C ARG A 45 -5.05 -6.50 -2.44
N TYR A 46 -3.93 -6.05 -3.00
CA TYR A 46 -2.59 -6.56 -2.68
C TYR A 46 -1.95 -5.80 -1.52
N PHE A 47 -0.97 -6.39 -0.84
CA PHE A 47 -0.19 -5.71 0.20
C PHE A 47 0.80 -4.68 -0.37
N PHE A 48 0.93 -4.60 -1.69
CA PHE A 48 1.82 -3.69 -2.41
C PHE A 48 1.08 -2.91 -3.50
N CYS A 49 1.69 -1.81 -3.97
CA CYS A 49 1.15 -1.05 -5.11
C CYS A 49 1.34 -1.83 -6.41
N LEU A 50 0.28 -1.95 -7.19
CA LEU A 50 0.31 -2.59 -8.50
C LEU A 50 0.85 -1.61 -9.57
N PRO A 51 1.52 -2.11 -10.63
CA PRO A 51 1.99 -1.30 -11.74
C PRO A 51 0.84 -0.93 -12.71
N LEU A 52 -0.26 -0.38 -12.20
CA LEU A 52 -1.48 -0.10 -12.97
C LEU A 52 -1.25 0.87 -14.15
N ARG A 53 -0.26 1.76 -14.05
CA ARG A 53 0.06 2.71 -15.14
C ARG A 53 0.67 2.02 -16.36
N THR A 54 1.44 0.95 -16.17
CA THR A 54 2.19 0.28 -17.25
C THR A 54 1.58 -1.06 -17.66
N GLN A 55 1.00 -1.81 -16.70
CA GLN A 55 0.39 -3.12 -16.93
C GLN A 55 -1.14 -3.07 -16.93
N GLY A 56 -1.76 -2.06 -16.32
CA GLY A 56 -3.23 -1.94 -16.19
C GLY A 56 -3.87 -2.90 -15.19
N ARG A 57 -3.18 -3.96 -14.77
CA ARG A 57 -3.68 -5.02 -13.87
C ARG A 57 -2.59 -5.57 -12.98
N CYS A 58 -2.94 -6.52 -12.11
CA CYS A 58 -1.94 -7.26 -11.34
C CYS A 58 -1.22 -8.31 -12.21
N ASP A 59 0.01 -8.62 -11.81
CA ASP A 59 0.85 -9.62 -12.49
C ASP A 59 0.18 -11.00 -12.68
N PRO A 60 -0.56 -11.56 -11.69
CA PRO A 60 -1.29 -12.81 -11.89
C PRO A 60 -2.36 -12.76 -13.00
N CYS A 61 -3.04 -11.63 -13.18
CA CYS A 61 -4.03 -11.46 -14.26
C CYS A 61 -3.34 -11.27 -15.62
N ASP A 62 -2.14 -10.69 -15.64
CA ASP A 62 -1.34 -10.51 -16.86
C ASP A 62 -0.68 -11.82 -17.32
N LYS A 63 -0.23 -12.64 -16.36
CA LYS A 63 0.51 -13.89 -16.62
C LYS A 63 -0.35 -15.15 -16.54
N GLY A 64 -1.56 -15.06 -15.99
CA GLY A 64 -2.51 -16.17 -15.91
C GLY A 64 -2.18 -17.25 -14.88
N TYR A 65 -1.55 -16.88 -13.75
CA TYR A 65 -1.31 -17.82 -12.63
C TYR A 65 -2.12 -17.45 -11.39
N GLU A 66 -2.27 -18.38 -10.45
CA GLU A 66 -2.94 -18.11 -9.17
C GLU A 66 -1.94 -17.49 -8.18
N PRO A 67 -2.22 -16.30 -7.62
CA PRO A 67 -1.33 -15.68 -6.63
C PRO A 67 -1.32 -16.45 -5.32
N SER A 68 -0.18 -16.44 -4.63
CA SER A 68 -0.12 -16.92 -3.24
C SER A 68 -1.10 -16.13 -2.37
N PRO A 69 -1.89 -16.79 -1.50
CA PRO A 69 -2.82 -16.10 -0.60
C PRO A 69 -2.13 -15.06 0.31
N ASP A 70 -0.82 -15.16 0.53
CA ASP A 70 -0.04 -14.21 1.33
C ASP A 70 0.25 -12.89 0.61
N THR A 71 -0.03 -12.79 -0.69
CA THR A 71 0.25 -11.58 -1.49
C THR A 71 -0.91 -10.60 -1.53
N TYR A 72 -2.11 -11.03 -1.19
CA TYR A 72 -3.31 -10.20 -1.16
C TYR A 72 -4.02 -10.27 0.18
N VAL A 73 -4.78 -9.23 0.47
CA VAL A 73 -5.69 -9.20 1.62
C VAL A 73 -6.78 -10.22 1.32
N ALA A 74 -6.57 -11.47 1.75
CA ALA A 74 -7.60 -12.46 1.78
C ALA A 74 -8.74 -11.87 2.62
N SER A 75 -9.96 -11.85 2.07
CA SER A 75 -11.16 -11.46 2.80
C SER A 75 -11.36 -12.49 3.91
N THR A 76 -10.63 -12.34 5.01
CA THR A 76 -10.92 -13.08 6.22
C THR A 76 -12.27 -12.58 6.70
N ALA A 77 -13.13 -13.54 7.05
CA ALA A 77 -14.47 -13.36 7.58
C ALA A 77 -14.56 -12.13 8.52
N PRO A 78 -15.73 -11.46 8.60
CA PRO A 78 -15.86 -10.27 9.43
C PRO A 78 -15.31 -10.55 10.83
N ALA A 79 -14.28 -9.80 11.23
CA ALA A 79 -13.82 -9.84 12.60
C ALA A 79 -15.00 -9.42 13.47
N ILE A 80 -15.50 -10.34 14.30
CA ILE A 80 -16.52 -10.02 15.29
C ILE A 80 -15.93 -8.92 16.17
N HIS A 81 -16.42 -7.69 16.05
CA HIS A 81 -15.92 -6.54 16.78
C HIS A 81 -16.33 -6.66 18.26
N ARG A 82 -15.55 -7.40 19.05
CA ARG A 82 -15.83 -7.72 20.47
C ARG A 82 -15.64 -6.56 21.45
N LEU A 83 -15.33 -5.36 20.97
CA LEU A 83 -15.07 -4.17 21.80
C LEU A 83 -16.33 -3.33 22.10
N ALA A 84 -17.52 -3.77 21.67
CA ALA A 84 -18.78 -3.19 22.10
C ALA A 84 -19.43 -4.12 23.14
N ALA A 85 -19.00 -4.03 24.39
CA ALA A 85 -19.63 -4.64 25.55
C ALA A 85 -19.64 -3.64 26.70
#